data_AF-S7WRL5-F1
#
_entry.id   AF-S7WRL5-F1
#
_cell.length_a   1.000
_cell.length_b   1.000
_cell.length_c   1.000
_cell.angle_alpha   90.00
_cell.angle_beta   90.00
_cell.angle_gamma   90.00
#
_symmetry.space_group_name_H-M   'P 1'
#
loop_
_entity.id
_entity.type
_entity.pdbx_description
1 polymer ?
#
loop_
_entity_poly.entity_id
_entity_poly.type
_entity_poly.pdbx_seq_one_letter_code
_entity_poly.pdbx_strand_id
1 'polypeptide(L)'
;MNKKITALTVTALASFALLGCNSDSDNDTESSNVNTGDTLILTANGMISSVDKSMPDKVVSNRKIKGLMSGDELVGIDYRPKDGKLYAVGLQGNLYT
;
A
#
# COMPACT_ATOMS: atom_id res chain seq x y z
N MET A 1 -27.07 7.35 59.14
CA MET A 1 -27.83 6.12 58.81
C MET A 1 -28.53 6.28 57.45
N ASN A 2 -27.72 6.15 56.40
CA ASN A 2 -27.99 5.49 55.13
C ASN A 2 -29.24 4.59 55.04
N LYS A 3 -30.20 4.94 54.18
CA LYS A 3 -30.97 4.00 53.35
C LYS A 3 -31.28 4.62 51.99
N LYS A 4 -30.67 4.08 50.94
CA LYS A 4 -31.01 4.36 49.52
C LYS A 4 -32.23 3.52 49.16
N ILE A 5 -33.19 4.10 48.46
CA ILE A 5 -34.34 3.38 47.89
C ILE A 5 -34.29 3.55 46.37
N THR A 6 -34.36 2.42 45.69
CA THR A 6 -34.02 2.21 44.28
C THR A 6 -35.25 2.34 43.38
N ALA A 7 -35.01 2.98 42.24
CA ALA A 7 -35.71 3.06 40.94
C ALA A 7 -37.02 2.29 40.66
N LEU A 8 -37.91 2.95 39.90
CA LEU A 8 -38.67 2.31 38.82
C LEU A 8 -38.96 3.32 37.71
N THR A 9 -38.09 3.39 36.70
CA THR A 9 -38.38 4.11 35.44
C THR A 9 -38.42 3.09 34.30
N VAL A 10 -39.63 2.87 33.79
CA VAL A 10 -39.91 2.09 32.58
C VAL A 10 -39.38 2.87 31.39
N THR A 11 -38.48 2.28 30.61
CA THR A 11 -38.19 2.78 29.26
C THR A 11 -38.05 1.57 28.35
N ALA A 12 -39.11 1.32 27.60
CA ALA A 12 -39.12 0.39 26.48
C ALA A 12 -38.34 1.01 25.32
N LEU A 13 -37.23 0.40 24.93
CA LEU A 13 -36.57 0.64 23.64
C LEU A 13 -36.57 -0.68 22.88
N ALA A 14 -37.60 -0.85 22.06
CA ALA A 14 -37.61 -1.84 20.99
C ALA A 14 -36.54 -1.47 19.97
N SER A 15 -35.49 -2.28 19.88
CA SER A 15 -34.49 -2.18 18.80
C SER A 15 -34.45 -3.52 18.08
N PHE A 16 -34.94 -3.52 16.85
CA PHE A 16 -34.84 -4.62 15.89
C PHE A 16 -33.37 -5.04 15.75
N ALA A 17 -33.03 -6.25 16.18
CA ALA A 17 -31.78 -6.88 15.77
C ALA A 17 -32.04 -7.70 14.50
N LEU A 18 -31.96 -7.05 13.34
CA LEU A 18 -31.76 -7.77 12.08
C LEU A 18 -30.28 -8.14 12.01
N LEU A 19 -29.97 -9.40 12.36
CA LEU A 19 -28.66 -9.99 12.08
C LEU A 19 -28.62 -10.35 10.58
N GLY A 20 -28.19 -9.39 9.76
CA GLY A 20 -27.75 -9.66 8.39
C GLY A 20 -26.25 -9.96 8.42
N CYS A 21 -25.86 -11.21 8.13
CA CYS A 21 -24.46 -11.54 7.85
C CYS A 21 -24.29 -11.48 6.33
N ASN A 22 -23.62 -10.45 5.83
CA ASN A 22 -23.24 -10.35 4.42
C ASN A 22 -21.85 -9.75 4.30
N SER A 23 -20.87 -10.60 4.00
CA SER A 23 -19.54 -10.27 3.46
C SER A 23 -18.84 -11.63 3.34
N ASP A 24 -19.04 -12.31 2.21
CA ASP A 24 -18.30 -12.18 0.94
C ASP A 24 -16.86 -12.73 1.10
N SER A 25 -16.51 -13.64 0.20
CA SER A 25 -15.32 -14.47 0.28
C SER A 25 -14.08 -13.61 0.13
N ASP A 26 -13.43 -13.26 1.24
CA ASP A 26 -12.08 -12.72 1.22
C ASP A 26 -11.13 -13.85 0.77
N ASN A 27 -10.84 -13.86 -0.53
CA ASN A 27 -9.65 -14.51 -1.03
C ASN A 27 -8.47 -13.66 -0.56
N ASP A 28 -7.88 -14.04 0.57
CA ASP A 28 -6.62 -13.53 1.10
C ASP A 28 -5.51 -13.73 0.05
N THR A 29 -5.51 -12.89 -0.97
CA THR A 29 -4.42 -12.79 -1.91
C THR A 29 -3.32 -12.14 -1.12
N GLU A 30 -2.37 -12.95 -0.65
CA GLU A 30 -1.19 -12.56 0.11
C GLU A 30 -0.60 -11.26 -0.45
N SER A 31 -0.98 -10.16 0.19
CA SER A 31 -0.35 -8.85 0.04
C SER A 31 1.03 -9.01 0.63
N SER A 32 1.97 -9.42 -0.22
CA SER A 32 3.38 -9.34 0.10
C SER A 32 3.62 -7.91 0.53
N ASN A 33 3.84 -7.71 1.84
CA ASN A 33 4.11 -6.42 2.45
C ASN A 33 5.42 -5.86 1.85
N VAL A 34 5.34 -5.26 0.66
CA VAL A 34 6.45 -4.55 0.06
C VAL A 34 6.53 -3.22 0.78
N ASN A 35 7.31 -3.21 1.87
CA ASN A 35 7.71 -1.96 2.51
C ASN A 35 8.35 -1.05 1.47
N THR A 36 7.61 0.00 1.11
CA THR A 36 7.96 1.01 0.12
C THR A 36 7.66 2.34 0.78
N GLY A 37 8.65 3.22 0.85
CA GLY A 37 8.46 4.61 1.25
C GLY A 37 7.72 5.42 0.17
N ASP A 38 7.52 6.70 0.44
CA ASP A 38 6.74 7.60 -0.43
C ASP A 38 7.52 8.20 -1.60
N THR A 39 8.82 7.93 -1.69
CA THR A 39 9.70 8.45 -2.73
C THR A 39 10.47 7.30 -3.38
N LEU A 40 10.48 7.28 -4.72
CA LEU A 40 11.22 6.30 -5.54
C LEU A 40 12.33 6.98 -6.32
N ILE A 41 13.48 6.31 -6.40
CA ILE A 41 14.70 6.83 -7.01
C ILE A 41 15.26 5.77 -7.96
N LEU A 42 15.49 6.15 -9.21
CA LEU A 42 16.32 5.38 -10.14
C LEU A 42 17.79 5.71 -9.87
N THR A 43 18.58 4.73 -9.48
CA THR A 43 20.01 4.89 -9.22
C THR A 43 20.84 4.67 -10.49
N ALA A 44 22.07 5.18 -10.52
CA ALA A 44 22.99 5.05 -11.65
C ALA A 44 23.39 3.59 -11.97
N ASN A 45 23.14 2.63 -11.09
CA ASN A 45 23.36 1.20 -11.34
C ASN A 45 22.07 0.45 -11.72
N GLY A 46 21.01 1.17 -12.14
CA GLY A 46 19.77 0.59 -12.64
C GLY A 46 18.90 -0.07 -11.56
N MET A 47 18.99 0.41 -10.32
CA MET A 47 18.14 -0.06 -9.22
C MET A 47 17.03 0.96 -8.93
N ILE A 48 15.91 0.46 -8.42
CA ILE A 48 14.84 1.28 -7.84
C ILE A 48 15.03 1.26 -6.32
N SER A 49 15.48 2.38 -5.78
CA SER A 49 15.53 2.62 -4.34
C SER A 49 14.26 3.32 -3.88
N SER A 50 13.77 2.94 -2.71
CA SER A 50 12.63 3.56 -2.06
C SER A 50 13.07 4.16 -0.72
N VAL A 51 12.65 5.38 -0.45
CA VAL A 51 12.97 6.13 0.79
C VAL A 51 11.69 6.78 1.33
N ASP A 52 11.68 7.06 2.63
CA ASP A 52 10.68 7.93 3.24
C ASP A 52 11.16 9.38 3.14
N LYS A 53 10.37 10.30 2.56
CA LYS A 53 10.76 11.71 2.45
C LYS A 53 11.00 12.40 3.80
N SER A 54 10.44 11.85 4.89
CA SER A 54 10.65 12.33 6.26
C SER A 54 11.97 11.84 6.87
N MET A 55 12.57 10.80 6.30
CA MET A 55 13.85 10.19 6.72
C MET A 55 14.69 9.82 5.48
N PRO A 56 15.09 10.81 4.65
CA PRO A 56 15.70 10.54 3.34
C PRO A 56 17.03 9.77 3.42
N ASP A 57 17.72 9.82 4.56
CA ASP A 57 18.98 9.08 4.81
C ASP A 57 18.76 7.56 5.02
N LYS A 58 17.50 7.12 5.15
CA LYS A 58 17.14 5.72 5.35
C LYS A 58 16.49 5.14 4.09
N VAL A 59 17.21 4.23 3.43
CA VAL A 59 16.66 3.40 2.36
C VAL A 59 15.70 2.36 2.95
N VAL A 60 14.43 2.40 2.50
CA VAL A 60 13.38 1.45 2.88
C VAL A 60 13.54 0.15 2.09
N SER A 61 13.76 0.25 0.78
CA SER A 61 14.00 -0.90 -0.07
C SER A 61 14.86 -0.54 -1.28
N ASN A 62 15.51 -1.55 -1.86
CA ASN A 62 16.26 -1.41 -3.10
C ASN A 62 16.00 -2.64 -3.97
N ARG A 63 15.66 -2.43 -5.25
CA ARG A 63 15.22 -3.50 -6.16
C ARG A 63 15.93 -3.38 -7.50
N LYS A 64 16.51 -4.49 -7.98
CA LYS A 64 17.09 -4.56 -9.32
C LYS A 64 16.00 -4.89 -10.33
N ILE A 65 15.88 -4.10 -11.39
CA ILE A 65 15.04 -4.47 -12.54
C ILE A 65 15.73 -5.61 -13.30
N LYS A 66 14.96 -6.64 -13.64
CA LYS A 66 15.42 -7.84 -14.36
C LYS A 66 14.83 -7.86 -15.76
N GLY A 67 15.38 -8.70 -16.63
CA GLY A 67 14.86 -8.87 -18.00
C GLY A 67 15.14 -7.69 -18.93
N LEU A 68 16.14 -6.85 -18.59
CA LEU A 68 16.62 -5.83 -19.51
C LEU A 68 17.13 -6.49 -20.80
N MET A 69 16.85 -5.86 -21.92
CA MET A 69 17.42 -6.30 -23.19
C MET A 69 18.93 -6.07 -23.16
N SER A 70 19.67 -6.88 -23.92
CA SER A 70 21.12 -6.72 -24.01
C SER A 70 21.48 -5.30 -24.47
N GLY A 71 22.39 -4.66 -23.73
CA GLY A 71 22.84 -3.30 -24.01
C GLY A 71 21.85 -2.20 -23.62
N ASP A 72 20.72 -2.52 -22.99
CA ASP A 72 19.81 -1.51 -22.47
C ASP A 72 20.15 -1.12 -21.02
N GLU A 73 19.92 0.14 -20.71
CA GLU A 73 20.12 0.74 -19.39
C GLU A 73 18.94 1.64 -19.08
N LEU A 74 18.44 1.61 -17.83
CA LEU A 74 17.32 2.46 -17.44
C LEU A 74 17.76 3.92 -17.34
N VAL A 75 17.00 4.82 -17.98
CA VAL A 75 17.29 6.27 -18.01
C VAL A 75 16.17 7.13 -17.41
N GLY A 76 15.01 6.55 -17.12
CA GLY A 76 13.90 7.27 -16.51
C GLY A 76 12.84 6.36 -15.92
N ILE A 77 12.03 6.91 -15.01
CA ILE A 77 10.89 6.24 -14.39
C ILE A 77 9.67 7.17 -14.33
N ASP A 78 8.48 6.60 -14.36
CA ASP A 78 7.20 7.31 -14.26
C ASP A 78 6.16 6.42 -13.57
N TYR A 79 5.45 6.94 -12.57
CA TYR A 79 4.33 6.24 -11.96
C TYR A 79 3.05 6.59 -12.72
N ARG A 80 2.37 5.59 -13.28
CA ARG A 80 1.24 5.80 -14.18
C ARG A 80 -0.09 5.75 -13.44
N PRO A 81 -0.87 6.84 -13.37
CA PRO A 81 -2.14 6.84 -12.63
C PRO A 81 -3.20 5.89 -13.19
N LYS A 82 -3.15 5.59 -14.49
CA LYS A 82 -4.15 4.74 -15.17
C LYS A 82 -4.22 3.33 -14.58
N ASP A 83 -3.08 2.76 -14.19
CA ASP A 83 -2.98 1.38 -13.71
C ASP A 83 -2.16 1.22 -12.42
N GLY A 84 -1.66 2.31 -11.86
CA GLY A 84 -0.94 2.32 -10.59
C GLY A 84 0.42 1.62 -10.64
N LYS A 85 1.02 1.49 -11.82
CA LYS A 85 2.33 0.84 -12.00
C LYS A 85 3.45 1.85 -12.14
N LEU A 86 4.63 1.45 -11.67
CA LEU A 86 5.88 2.12 -12.02
C LEU A 86 6.35 1.60 -13.38
N TYR A 87 6.57 2.52 -14.31
CA TYR A 87 7.21 2.24 -15.59
C TYR A 87 8.64 2.77 -15.58
N ALA A 88 9.55 2.03 -16.21
CA ALA A 88 10.89 2.51 -16.51
C ALA A 88 11.13 2.55 -18.03
N VAL A 89 11.91 3.52 -18.50
CA VAL A 89 12.31 3.67 -19.90
C VAL A 89 13.80 3.36 -20.02
N GLY A 90 14.15 2.48 -20.96
CA GLY A 90 15.53 2.16 -21.33
C GLY A 90 16.13 3.16 -22.31
N LEU A 91 17.45 3.24 -22.36
CA LEU A 91 18.23 4.04 -23.30
C LEU A 91 17.88 3.72 -24.76
N GLN A 92 17.51 2.47 -25.06
CA GLN A 92 17.09 2.03 -26.39
C GLN A 92 15.59 2.27 -26.68
N GLY A 93 14.85 2.88 -25.75
CA GLY A 93 13.42 3.17 -25.87
C GLY A 93 12.49 2.02 -25.45
N ASN A 94 13.02 0.93 -24.88
CA ASN A 94 12.19 -0.14 -24.33
C ASN A 94 11.49 0.30 -23.03
N LEU A 95 10.32 -0.28 -22.75
CA LEU A 95 9.59 -0.06 -21.50
C LEU A 95 9.66 -1.29 -20.60
N TYR A 96 9.84 -1.05 -19.31
CA TYR A 96 9.91 -2.05 -18.24
C TYR A 96 8.90 -1.74 -17.12
N THR A 97 8.48 -2.76 -16.35
CA THR A 97 7.60 -2.65 -15.18
C THR A 97 8.07 -3.56 -14.06
#